data_AF-A0A0S8BZ90-F1
#
_entry.id   AF-A0A0S8BZ90-F1
#
_cell.length_a   1.000
_cell.length_b   1.000
_cell.length_c   1.000
_cell.angle_alpha   90.00
_cell.angle_beta   90.00
_cell.angle_gamma   90.00
#
_symmetry.space_group_name_H-M   'P 1'
#
loop_
_entity.id
_entity.type
_entity.pdbx_description
1 polymer ?
#
loop_
_entity_poly.entity_id
_entity_poly.type
_entity_poly.pdbx_seq_one_letter_code
_entity_poly.pdbx_strand_id
1 'polypeptide(L)'
;MERPTLEAMLDAAMGVERNGDAYAVAEDHGLSVYIGEPGQAMEVSEVIALKLHPTFCEATSREHNAVYLVEYSSLHGLCVRLPSGGGGRRAGFS
;
A
#
# COMPACT_ATOMS: atom_id res chain seq x y z
N MET A 1 -5.70 12.23 -4.29
CA MET A 1 -6.45 11.25 -5.12
C MET A 1 -7.93 11.20 -4.72
N GLU A 2 -8.80 10.56 -5.50
CA GLU A 2 -10.21 10.27 -5.16
C GLU A 2 -10.43 8.80 -4.80
N ARG A 3 -11.46 8.48 -4.00
CA ARG A 3 -11.77 7.10 -3.57
C ARG A 3 -11.88 6.10 -4.74
N PRO A 4 -12.66 6.35 -5.80
CA PRO A 4 -12.82 5.38 -6.89
C PRO A 4 -11.51 5.09 -7.62
N THR A 5 -10.62 6.08 -7.67
CA THR A 5 -9.29 5.91 -8.26
C THR A 5 -8.42 4.99 -7.40
N LEU A 6 -8.43 5.15 -6.08
CA LEU A 6 -7.69 4.27 -5.17
C LEU A 6 -8.23 2.84 -5.24
N GLU A 7 -9.55 2.69 -5.24
CA GLU A 7 -10.24 1.40 -5.41
C GLU A 7 -9.81 0.71 -6.70
N ALA A 8 -9.82 1.41 -7.83
CA ALA A 8 -9.34 0.86 -9.10
C ALA A 8 -7.85 0.47 -9.07
N MET A 9 -6.99 1.24 -8.38
CA MET A 9 -5.57 0.90 -8.23
C MET A 9 -5.37 -0.36 -7.36
N LEU A 10 -6.14 -0.51 -6.28
CA LEU A 10 -6.09 -1.67 -5.40
C LEU A 10 -6.67 -2.93 -6.07
N ASP A 11 -7.75 -2.80 -6.83
CA ASP A 11 -8.32 -3.90 -7.60
C ASP A 11 -7.38 -4.39 -8.72
N ALA A 12 -6.49 -3.51 -9.22
CA ALA A 12 -5.45 -3.86 -10.18
C ALA A 12 -4.14 -4.37 -9.54
N ALA A 13 -3.98 -4.22 -8.23
CA ALA A 13 -2.76 -4.56 -7.50
C ALA A 13 -2.64 -6.07 -7.29
N MET A 14 -1.52 -6.66 -7.72
CA MET A 14 -1.25 -8.08 -7.50
C MET A 14 -1.06 -8.38 -6.01
N GLY A 15 -1.61 -9.49 -5.52
CA GLY A 15 -1.50 -9.87 -4.11
C GLY A 15 -2.30 -8.96 -3.16
N VAL A 16 -3.24 -8.17 -3.69
CA VAL A 16 -4.21 -7.40 -2.91
C VAL A 16 -5.59 -7.98 -3.17
N GLU A 17 -6.29 -8.38 -2.11
CA GLU A 17 -7.61 -9.01 -2.19
C GLU A 17 -8.67 -8.11 -1.56
N ARG A 18 -9.80 -7.96 -2.25
CA ARG A 18 -10.92 -7.15 -1.80
C ARG A 18 -11.96 -7.97 -1.05
N ASN A 19 -12.44 -7.44 0.06
CA ASN A 19 -13.58 -7.93 0.83
C ASN A 19 -14.50 -6.74 1.19
N GLY A 20 -15.47 -6.44 0.33
CA GLY A 20 -16.35 -5.28 0.47
C GLY A 20 -15.56 -3.97 0.35
N ASP A 21 -15.50 -3.21 1.45
CA ASP A 21 -14.72 -1.97 1.56
C ASP A 21 -13.31 -2.19 2.15
N ALA A 22 -12.96 -3.43 2.51
CA ALA A 22 -11.66 -3.78 3.03
C ALA A 22 -10.78 -4.44 1.96
N TYR A 23 -9.47 -4.22 2.08
CA TYR A 23 -8.44 -4.82 1.26
C TYR A 23 -7.40 -5.47 2.16
N ALA A 24 -6.99 -6.69 1.82
CA ALA A 24 -5.92 -7.40 2.50
C ALA A 24 -4.76 -7.62 1.54
N VAL A 25 -3.53 -7.48 2.05
CA VAL A 25 -2.31 -7.76 1.28
C VAL A 25 -1.83 -9.15 1.64
N ALA A 26 -1.57 -9.98 0.62
CA ALA A 26 -1.04 -11.33 0.79
C ALA A 26 0.29 -11.30 1.55
N GLU A 27 0.54 -12.30 2.40
CA GLU A 27 1.69 -12.30 3.32
C GLU A 27 3.06 -12.24 2.62
N ASP A 28 3.11 -12.70 1.38
CA ASP A 28 4.30 -12.71 0.53
C ASP A 28 4.47 -11.44 -0.30
N HIS A 29 3.51 -10.51 -0.29
CA HIS A 29 3.59 -9.22 -0.99
C HIS A 29 3.83 -8.08 0.00
N GLY A 30 4.51 -7.03 -0.49
CA GLY A 30 4.67 -5.78 0.26
C GLY A 30 3.86 -4.67 -0.39
N LEU A 31 3.05 -3.95 0.36
CA LEU A 31 2.37 -2.74 -0.12
C LEU A 31 2.91 -1.51 0.62
N SER A 32 3.22 -0.47 -0.14
CA SER A 32 3.48 0.87 0.39
C SER A 32 2.47 1.85 -0.18
N VAL A 33 2.06 2.83 0.63
CA VAL A 33 1.26 3.99 0.19
C VAL A 33 2.04 5.28 0.42
N TYR A 34 1.85 6.25 -0.46
CA TYR A 34 2.55 7.55 -0.39
C TYR A 34 1.56 8.65 -0.02
N ILE A 35 1.80 9.28 1.13
CA ILE A 35 0.89 10.25 1.77
C ILE A 35 1.60 11.60 1.90
N GLY A 36 0.94 12.71 1.57
CA GLY A 36 1.44 14.05 1.82
C GLY A 36 1.29 14.94 0.61
N GLU A 37 2.37 15.61 0.19
CA GLU A 37 2.42 16.48 -0.98
C GLU A 37 3.37 15.88 -2.05
N PRO A 38 3.16 16.15 -3.35
CA PRO A 38 4.09 15.74 -4.39
C PRO A 38 5.51 16.26 -4.11
N GLY A 39 6.50 15.35 -4.11
CA GLY A 39 7.90 15.68 -3.79
C GLY A 39 8.24 15.75 -2.29
N GLN A 40 7.24 15.65 -1.41
CA GLN A 40 7.41 15.56 0.05
C GLN A 40 6.56 14.45 0.67
N ALA A 41 6.14 13.48 -0.13
CA ALA A 41 5.30 12.39 0.33
C ALA A 41 6.08 11.47 1.27
N MET A 42 5.46 11.15 2.41
CA MET A 42 5.89 10.13 3.33
C MET A 42 5.45 8.77 2.80
N GLU A 43 6.38 7.82 2.75
CA GLU A 43 6.05 6.41 2.51
C GLU A 43 5.54 5.78 3.80
N VAL A 44 4.38 5.12 3.72
CA VAL A 44 3.94 4.15 4.72
C VAL A 44 4.12 2.78 4.12
N SER A 45 5.15 2.08 4.58
CA SER A 45 5.56 0.76 4.14
C SER A 45 4.89 -0.36 4.93
N GLU A 46 4.97 -1.57 4.38
CA GLU A 46 4.43 -2.80 4.95
C GLU A 46 2.96 -2.67 5.38
N VAL A 47 2.15 -2.04 4.51
CA VAL A 47 0.70 -1.98 4.66
C VAL A 47 0.14 -3.37 4.44
N ILE A 48 -0.52 -3.91 5.45
CA ILE A 48 -1.08 -5.27 5.43
C ILE A 48 -2.59 -5.28 5.21
N ALA A 49 -3.25 -4.16 5.48
CA ALA A 49 -4.68 -4.00 5.27
C ALA A 49 -5.03 -2.54 4.99
N LEU A 50 -6.03 -2.33 4.13
CA LEU A 50 -6.71 -1.05 3.96
C LEU A 50 -8.20 -1.20 4.19
N LYS A 51 -8.85 -0.14 4.67
CA LYS A 51 -10.31 -0.03 4.71
C LYS A 51 -10.74 1.31 4.16
N LEU A 52 -11.60 1.27 3.15
CA LEU A 52 -12.12 2.47 2.49
C LEU A 52 -13.38 2.97 3.19
N HIS A 53 -13.34 4.21 3.65
CA HIS A 53 -14.50 4.94 4.15
C HIS A 53 -15.00 5.94 3.10
N PRO A 54 -16.17 6.57 3.27
CA PRO A 54 -16.67 7.53 2.31
C PRO A 54 -15.72 8.71 2.05
N THR A 55 -15.00 9.20 3.07
CA THR A 55 -14.18 10.42 2.98
C THR A 55 -12.68 10.22 3.21
N PHE A 56 -12.28 9.07 3.75
CA PHE A 56 -10.87 8.74 4.03
C PHE A 56 -10.66 7.22 3.92
N CYS A 57 -9.42 6.76 4.07
CA CYS A 57 -9.10 5.35 4.26
C CYS A 57 -8.27 5.10 5.52
N GLU A 58 -8.40 3.91 6.06
CA GLU A 58 -7.49 3.34 7.05
C GLU A 58 -6.41 2.54 6.32
N ALA A 59 -5.14 2.73 6.69
CA ALA A 59 -4.03 1.88 6.26
C ALA A 59 -3.30 1.33 7.49
N THR A 60 -3.31 0.01 7.64
CA THR A 60 -2.65 -0.69 8.76
C THR A 60 -1.24 -1.09 8.32
N SER A 61 -0.22 -0.50 8.94
CA SER A 61 1.19 -0.84 8.69
C SER A 61 1.69 -1.82 9.75
N ARG A 62 2.27 -2.93 9.29
CA ARG A 62 2.97 -3.91 10.15
C ARG A 62 4.28 -3.33 10.66
N GLU A 63 5.03 -2.62 9.82
CA GLU A 63 6.34 -2.06 10.17
C GLU A 63 6.22 -1.01 11.28
N HIS A 64 5.26 -0.10 11.18
CA HIS A 64 5.08 0.98 12.16
C HIS A 64 4.20 0.58 13.34
N ASN A 65 3.60 -0.62 13.31
CA ASN A 65 2.61 -1.09 14.29
C ASN A 65 1.50 -0.03 14.55
N ALA A 66 0.97 0.54 13.47
CA ALA A 66 0.08 1.68 13.51
C ALA A 66 -1.01 1.62 12.43
N VAL A 67 -2.12 2.30 12.69
CA VAL A 67 -3.19 2.55 11.73
C VAL A 67 -3.15 4.02 11.34
N TYR A 68 -2.99 4.29 10.05
CA TYR A 68 -3.03 5.63 9.48
C TYR A 68 -4.44 5.94 8.99
N LEU A 69 -4.99 7.07 9.41
CA LEU A 69 -6.24 7.63 8.89
C LEU A 69 -5.90 8.71 7.87
N VAL A 70 -6.23 8.48 6.61
CA VAL A 70 -5.69 9.28 5.49
C VAL A 70 -6.81 9.74 4.58
N GLU A 71 -6.93 11.05 4.40
CA GLU A 71 -7.82 11.61 3.38
C GLU A 71 -7.35 11.21 1.98
N TYR A 72 -8.30 10.92 1.09
CA TYR A 72 -7.96 10.52 -0.27
C TYR A 72 -7.13 11.59 -1.01
N SER A 73 -7.41 12.87 -0.75
CA SER A 73 -6.69 14.03 -1.29
C SER A 73 -5.18 13.92 -1.05
N SER A 74 -4.77 13.46 0.13
CA SER A 74 -3.37 13.31 0.57
C SER A 74 -2.67 12.06 0.01
N LEU A 75 -3.41 11.12 -0.60
CA LEU A 75 -2.81 9.96 -1.26
C LEU A 75 -2.37 10.31 -2.69
N HIS A 76 -1.12 9.98 -2.99
CA HIS A 76 -0.52 10.19 -4.31
C HIS A 76 -0.34 8.91 -5.12
N GLY A 77 -0.23 7.78 -4.45
CA GLY A 77 -0.08 6.50 -5.13
C GLY A 77 0.23 5.36 -4.16
N LEU A 78 0.43 4.20 -4.75
CA LEU A 78 0.80 2.97 -4.07
C LEU A 78 1.87 2.22 -4.85
N CYS A 79 2.64 1.41 -4.15
CA CYS A 79 3.65 0.53 -4.71
C CYS A 79 3.44 -0.88 -4.15
N VAL A 80 3.26 -1.85 -5.05
CA VAL A 80 3.22 -3.27 -4.69
C VAL A 80 4.57 -3.88 -5.04
N ARG A 81 5.24 -4.43 -4.04
CA ARG A 81 6.40 -5.28 -4.20
C ARG A 81 5.93 -6.72 -4.30
N LEU A 82 6.30 -7.35 -5.41
CA LEU A 82 6.10 -8.78 -5.62
C LEU A 82 6.84 -9.58 -4.55
N PRO A 83 6.45 -10.86 -4.35
CA PRO A 83 7.18 -11.75 -3.48
C PRO A 83 8.64 -11.70 -3.83
N SER A 84 9.45 -11.58 -2.79
CA SER A 84 10.87 -11.84 -2.90
C SER A 84 11.03 -13.33 -3.18
N GLY A 85 10.72 -13.77 -4.41
CA GLY A 85 11.09 -15.09 -4.88
C GLY A 85 12.58 -15.19 -4.63
N GLY A 86 13.00 -16.14 -3.78
CA GLY A 86 14.33 -16.26 -3.16
C GLY A 86 15.48 -15.94 -4.12
N GLY A 87 15.70 -14.66 -4.33
CA GLY A 87 16.54 -14.12 -5.37
C GLY A 87 17.90 -14.05 -4.75
N GLY A 88 18.70 -15.07 -5.04
CA GLY A 88 20.06 -15.21 -4.58
C GLY A 88 20.78 -13.86 -4.58
N ARG A 89 21.55 -13.67 -3.50
CA ARG A 89 22.59 -12.65 -3.36
C ARG A 89 23.02 -12.22 -4.76
N ARG A 90 22.75 -10.97 -5.15
CA ARG A 90 23.51 -10.38 -6.25
C ARG A 90 24.96 -10.49 -5.80
N ALA A 91 25.69 -11.46 -6.35
CA ALA A 91 27.13 -11.51 -6.26
C ALA A 91 27.60 -10.27 -7.02
N GLY A 92 27.71 -9.16 -6.28
CA GLY A 92 28.44 -7.99 -6.72
C GLY A 92 29.90 -8.39 -6.84
N PHE A 93 30.48 -8.06 -7.99
CA PHE A 93 31.79 -8.44 -8.47
C PHE A 93 32.94 -7.97 -7.57
N SER A 94 34.05 -8.71 -7.68
CA SER A 94 35.38 -8.54 -7.10
C SER A 94 36.00 -7.16 -7.28
#